data_AF-A0A945YN16-F1
#
_entry.id   AF-A0A945YN16-F1
#
_cell.length_a   1.000
_cell.length_b   1.000
_cell.length_c   1.000
_cell.angle_alpha   90.00
_cell.angle_beta   90.00
_cell.angle_gamma   90.00
#
_symmetry.space_group_name_H-M   'P 1'
#
loop_
_entity.id
_entity.type
_entity.pdbx_description
1 polymer ?
#
loop_
_entity_poly.entity_id
_entity_poly.type
_entity_poly.pdbx_seq_one_letter_code
_entity_poly.pdbx_strand_id
1 'polypeptide(L)'
;MSDLIDSPVKGENAPEFSVSELSSVLKRMIEGEFSNVRIRGEVGRVSRPASGHLYFDLKDDKSVIASVTWKGQASKLVTQPEEGLEVVATGKITTFAGQSRYQMIVSEMSVAGIGALMAQLEKRKKKLEAEGLFDKSIKKEIPYLPEIIGVVTSPSGAVIQDILHRLSD
;
A
#
# COMPACT_ATOMS: atom_id res chain seq x y z
N MET A 1 34.26 -5.03 -16.43
CA MET A 1 34.33 -4.16 -15.23
C MET A 1 35.20 -2.91 -15.48
N SER A 2 35.35 -2.41 -16.73
CA SER A 2 36.27 -1.28 -16.98
C SER A 2 35.89 -0.27 -18.06
N ASP A 3 34.74 -0.38 -18.72
CA ASP A 3 34.51 0.44 -19.94
C ASP A 3 33.63 1.68 -19.69
N LEU A 4 33.51 2.12 -18.43
CA LEU A 4 32.68 3.27 -18.03
C LEU A 4 33.50 4.47 -17.55
N ILE A 5 34.83 4.36 -17.55
CA ILE A 5 35.73 5.46 -17.18
C ILE A 5 36.54 5.76 -18.43
N ASP A 6 35.98 6.56 -19.32
CA ASP A 6 36.72 7.03 -20.48
C ASP A 6 37.80 8.01 -19.96
N SER A 7 39.06 7.57 -20.00
CA SER A 7 40.27 8.34 -19.68
C SER A 7 40.35 8.95 -18.27
N PRO A 8 40.70 8.17 -17.22
CA PRO A 8 41.08 8.77 -15.95
C PRO A 8 42.34 9.63 -16.16
N VAL A 9 42.24 10.95 -15.92
CA VAL A 9 43.41 11.81 -15.81
C VAL A 9 44.25 11.24 -14.68
N LYS A 10 45.44 10.76 -15.04
CA LYS A 10 46.31 9.99 -14.13
C LYS A 10 46.72 10.87 -12.95
N GLY A 11 46.12 10.65 -11.78
CA GLY A 11 46.37 11.41 -10.55
C GLY A 11 45.13 12.04 -9.90
N GLU A 12 43.97 12.00 -10.55
CA GLU A 12 42.72 12.55 -10.00
C GLU A 12 41.79 11.45 -9.48
N ASN A 13 41.28 11.64 -8.27
CA ASN A 13 40.34 10.73 -7.60
C ASN A 13 38.86 11.12 -7.82
N ALA A 14 38.60 12.05 -8.74
CA ALA A 14 37.28 12.61 -9.03
C ALA A 14 36.99 12.56 -10.54
N PRO A 15 36.72 11.38 -11.12
CA PRO A 15 36.35 11.27 -12.53
C PRO A 15 35.01 11.99 -12.80
N GLU A 16 34.95 12.69 -13.93
CA GLU A 16 33.71 13.33 -14.41
C GLU A 16 32.77 12.26 -15.01
N PHE A 17 31.48 12.37 -14.69
CA PHE A 17 30.43 11.53 -15.29
C PHE A 17 29.39 12.41 -15.96
N SER A 18 28.94 12.00 -17.14
CA SER A 18 27.65 12.48 -17.66
C SER A 18 26.51 12.01 -16.77
N VAL A 19 25.38 12.74 -16.80
CA VAL A 19 24.17 12.37 -16.05
C VAL A 19 23.71 10.95 -16.40
N SER A 20 23.82 10.55 -17.67
CA SER A 20 23.44 9.22 -18.17
C SER A 20 24.35 8.12 -17.64
N GLU A 21 25.66 8.37 -17.56
CA GLU A 21 26.62 7.40 -17.00
C GLU A 21 26.38 7.22 -15.51
N LEU A 22 26.25 8.31 -14.76
CA LEU A 22 25.97 8.23 -13.32
C LEU A 22 24.64 7.51 -13.05
N SER A 23 23.57 7.87 -13.77
CA SER A 23 22.26 7.21 -13.65
C SER A 23 22.35 5.71 -13.95
N SER A 24 23.14 5.32 -14.96
CA SER A 24 23.35 3.91 -15.32
C SER A 24 24.13 3.15 -14.24
N VAL A 25 25.16 3.77 -13.66
CA VAL A 25 25.94 3.20 -12.55
C VAL A 25 25.07 3.01 -11.31
N LEU A 26 24.31 4.05 -10.91
CA LEU A 26 23.40 3.99 -9.78
C LEU A 26 22.32 2.93 -9.97
N LYS A 27 21.76 2.82 -11.18
CA LYS A 27 20.80 1.76 -11.52
C LYS A 27 21.36 0.38 -11.25
N ARG A 28 22.56 0.09 -11.77
CA ARG A 28 23.21 -1.22 -11.61
C ARG A 28 23.52 -1.54 -10.15
N MET A 29 24.01 -0.55 -9.40
CA MET A 29 24.31 -0.72 -7.98
C MET A 29 23.03 -1.02 -7.18
N ILE A 30 21.96 -0.25 -7.41
CA ILE A 30 20.70 -0.41 -6.68
C ILE A 30 20.00 -1.71 -7.05
N GLU A 31 19.91 -2.03 -8.34
CA GLU A 31 19.28 -3.29 -8.77
C GLU A 31 20.07 -4.52 -8.32
N GLY A 32 21.40 -4.39 -8.14
CA GLY A 32 22.25 -5.43 -7.58
C GLY A 32 22.01 -5.66 -6.09
N GLU A 33 22.12 -4.60 -5.29
CA GLU A 33 21.99 -4.68 -3.82
C GLU A 33 20.55 -4.91 -3.36
N PHE A 34 19.56 -4.36 -4.06
CA PHE A 34 18.15 -4.37 -3.67
C PHE A 34 17.27 -5.13 -4.67
N SER A 35 17.76 -6.29 -5.09
CA SER A 35 17.06 -7.20 -6.01
C SER A 35 15.85 -7.90 -5.39
N ASN A 36 15.80 -8.02 -4.05
CA ASN A 36 14.65 -8.53 -3.31
C ASN A 36 14.58 -7.91 -1.90
N VAL A 37 13.65 -6.98 -1.69
CA VAL A 37 13.46 -6.24 -0.44
C VAL A 37 12.02 -6.29 0.02
N ARG A 38 11.82 -6.11 1.32
CA ARG A 38 10.49 -6.01 1.94
C ARG A 38 10.35 -4.65 2.60
N ILE A 39 9.32 -3.89 2.21
CA ILE A 39 9.05 -2.55 2.72
C ILE A 39 7.69 -2.57 3.41
N ARG A 40 7.65 -2.12 4.66
CA ARG A 40 6.40 -1.81 5.37
C ARG A 40 6.06 -0.35 5.13
N GLY A 41 4.81 -0.06 4.82
CA GLY A 41 4.32 1.30 4.72
C GLY A 41 2.82 1.35 4.53
N GLU A 42 2.25 2.54 4.70
CA GLU A 42 0.88 2.83 4.32
C GLU A 42 0.83 3.06 2.80
N VAL A 43 -0.17 2.47 2.15
CA VAL A 43 -0.43 2.72 0.73
C VAL A 43 -1.05 4.12 0.59
N GLY A 44 -0.39 4.98 -0.19
CA GLY A 44 -0.90 6.29 -0.57
C GLY A 44 -1.91 6.20 -1.72
N ARG A 45 -1.93 7.24 -2.57
CA ARG A 45 -2.82 7.29 -3.73
C ARG A 45 -2.54 6.12 -4.67
N VAL A 46 -3.60 5.40 -5.05
CA VAL A 46 -3.53 4.27 -6.01
C VAL A 46 -4.07 4.70 -7.38
N SER A 47 -3.31 4.44 -8.44
CA SER A 47 -3.69 4.65 -9.83
C SER A 47 -3.76 3.32 -10.57
N ARG A 48 -4.87 3.11 -11.29
CA ARG A 48 -5.16 1.87 -12.03
C ARG A 48 -5.51 2.19 -13.49
N PRO A 49 -4.54 2.54 -14.35
CA PRO A 49 -4.81 2.88 -15.74
C PRO A 49 -5.30 1.67 -16.56
N ALA A 50 -5.90 1.92 -17.72
CA ALA A 50 -6.39 0.88 -18.64
C ALA A 50 -5.30 -0.11 -19.13
N SER A 51 -4.02 0.25 -19.00
CA SER A 51 -2.87 -0.66 -19.23
C SER A 51 -2.87 -1.89 -18.31
N GLY A 52 -3.58 -1.83 -17.18
CA GLY A 52 -3.64 -2.89 -16.18
C GLY A 52 -2.44 -2.90 -15.22
N HIS A 53 -1.55 -1.90 -15.28
CA HIS A 53 -0.53 -1.68 -14.26
C HIS A 53 -1.13 -1.01 -13.03
N LEU A 54 -0.57 -1.28 -11.85
CA LEU A 54 -0.89 -0.58 -10.62
C LEU A 54 0.26 0.36 -10.29
N TYR A 55 -0.04 1.61 -10.01
CA TYR A 55 0.91 2.58 -9.50
C TYR A 55 0.40 3.09 -8.16
N PHE A 56 1.25 3.12 -7.15
CA PHE A 56 0.89 3.61 -5.82
C PHE A 56 2.15 4.04 -5.08
N ASP A 57 1.98 4.84 -4.03
CA ASP A 57 3.08 5.19 -3.14
C ASP A 57 3.04 4.33 -1.88
N LEU A 58 4.20 3.98 -1.35
CA LEU A 58 4.35 3.46 0.01
C LEU A 58 4.97 4.57 0.85
N LYS A 59 4.35 4.90 1.99
CA LYS A 59 4.81 5.97 2.87
C LYS A 59 4.97 5.51 4.32
N ASP A 60 5.90 6.13 5.00
CA ASP A 60 6.01 6.13 6.46
C ASP A 60 5.97 7.59 6.99
N ASP A 61 6.31 7.80 8.26
CA ASP A 61 6.29 9.12 8.89
C ASP A 61 7.24 10.15 8.24
N LYS A 62 8.26 9.71 7.51
CA LYS A 62 9.37 10.56 7.04
C LYS A 62 9.61 10.50 5.54
N SER A 63 9.18 9.42 4.89
CA SER A 63 9.63 9.04 3.55
C SER A 63 8.50 8.49 2.71
N VAL A 64 8.64 8.67 1.39
CA VAL A 64 7.73 8.13 0.39
C VAL A 64 8.55 7.41 -0.68
N ILE A 65 8.05 6.27 -1.17
CA ILE A 65 8.60 5.58 -2.33
C ILE A 65 7.50 5.23 -3.33
N ALA A 66 7.71 5.65 -4.58
CA ALA A 66 6.83 5.27 -5.68
C ALA A 66 6.96 3.77 -5.96
N SER A 67 5.84 3.12 -6.18
CA SER A 67 5.73 1.69 -6.39
C SER A 67 4.91 1.37 -7.63
N VAL A 68 5.33 0.34 -8.36
CA VAL A 68 4.63 -0.17 -9.54
C VAL A 68 4.46 -1.68 -9.45
N THR A 69 3.28 -2.16 -9.82
CA THR A 69 3.04 -3.58 -10.10
C THR A 69 2.61 -3.73 -11.55
N TRP A 70 3.41 -4.46 -12.32
CA TRP A 70 3.12 -4.72 -13.73
C TRP A 70 1.89 -5.62 -13.89
N LYS A 71 1.21 -5.50 -15.03
CA LYS A 71 -0.09 -6.15 -15.29
C LYS A 71 -0.07 -7.65 -15.01
N GLY A 72 0.99 -8.34 -15.43
CA GLY A 72 1.14 -9.79 -15.24
C GLY A 72 1.26 -10.23 -13.78
N GLN A 73 1.67 -9.33 -12.88
CA GLN A 73 1.76 -9.57 -11.44
C GLN A 73 0.59 -8.97 -10.66
N ALA A 74 0.00 -7.88 -11.15
CA ALA A 74 -1.10 -7.17 -10.49
C ALA A 74 -2.29 -8.08 -10.19
N SER A 75 -2.67 -8.94 -11.15
CA SER A 75 -3.75 -9.91 -10.98
C SER A 75 -3.44 -11.05 -10.01
N LYS A 76 -2.17 -11.26 -9.67
CA LYS A 76 -1.70 -12.32 -8.77
C LYS A 76 -1.46 -11.84 -7.34
N LEU A 77 -1.55 -10.53 -7.09
CA LEU A 77 -1.40 -9.99 -5.75
C LEU A 77 -2.54 -10.50 -4.86
N VAL A 78 -2.16 -11.17 -3.77
CA VAL A 78 -3.09 -11.64 -2.73
C VAL A 78 -3.79 -10.45 -2.06
N THR A 79 -3.03 -9.40 -1.76
CA THR A 79 -3.54 -8.12 -1.24
C THR A 79 -3.45 -7.06 -2.33
N GLN A 80 -4.59 -6.49 -2.71
CA GLN A 80 -4.63 -5.37 -3.65
C GLN A 80 -4.28 -4.07 -2.91
N PRO A 81 -3.53 -3.14 -3.53
CA PRO A 81 -3.23 -1.84 -2.91
C PRO A 81 -4.51 -1.00 -2.81
N GLU A 82 -4.78 -0.52 -1.61
CA GLU A 82 -5.90 0.36 -1.26
C GLU A 82 -5.37 1.52 -0.43
N GLU A 83 -5.83 2.74 -0.70
CA GLU A 83 -5.36 3.94 -0.01
C GLU A 83 -5.64 3.86 1.50
N GLY A 84 -4.63 4.16 2.33
CA GLY A 84 -4.68 4.04 3.78
C GLY A 84 -4.39 2.63 4.33
N LEU A 85 -4.20 1.63 3.46
CA LEU A 85 -3.89 0.27 3.91
C LEU A 85 -2.42 0.15 4.31
N GLU A 86 -2.16 -0.31 5.53
CA GLU A 86 -0.80 -0.66 5.94
C GLU A 86 -0.43 -2.03 5.37
N VAL A 87 0.68 -2.10 4.64
CA VAL A 87 1.13 -3.32 3.94
C VAL A 87 2.61 -3.59 4.15
N VAL A 88 2.99 -4.84 3.95
CA VAL A 88 4.37 -5.23 3.65
C VAL A 88 4.41 -5.65 2.19
N ALA A 89 5.06 -4.83 1.36
CA ALA A 89 5.32 -5.11 -0.05
C ALA A 89 6.68 -5.79 -0.21
N THR A 90 6.77 -6.78 -1.10
CA THR A 90 8.01 -7.46 -1.48
C THR A 90 8.29 -7.20 -2.96
N GLY A 91 9.55 -6.96 -3.32
CA GLY A 91 9.92 -6.67 -4.69
C GLY A 91 11.35 -6.16 -4.82
N LYS A 92 11.67 -5.53 -5.95
CA LYS A 92 13.01 -5.00 -6.24
C LYS A 92 13.01 -3.48 -6.35
N ILE A 93 14.12 -2.83 -6.00
CA ILE A 93 14.30 -1.40 -6.24
C ILE A 93 14.98 -1.18 -7.58
N THR A 94 14.51 -0.19 -8.34
CA THR A 94 15.06 0.20 -9.63
C THR A 94 15.07 1.72 -9.75
N THR A 95 15.77 2.24 -10.75
CA THR A 95 15.73 3.66 -11.12
C THR A 95 14.93 3.87 -12.40
N PHE A 96 14.22 5.00 -12.46
CA PHE A 96 13.70 5.53 -13.70
C PHE A 96 14.83 6.30 -14.42
N ALA A 97 15.42 5.69 -15.44
CA ALA A 97 16.62 6.19 -16.10
C ALA A 97 16.51 7.63 -16.62
N GLY A 98 15.30 8.08 -17.00
CA GLY A 98 15.06 9.43 -17.51
C GLY A 98 14.88 10.52 -16.45
N GLN A 99 14.75 10.19 -15.17
CA GLN A 99 14.51 11.16 -14.09
C GLN A 99 15.39 10.96 -12.86
N SER A 100 16.28 9.96 -12.85
CA SER A 100 17.12 9.62 -11.69
C SER A 100 16.32 9.42 -10.39
N ARG A 101 15.08 8.93 -10.51
CA ARG A 101 14.20 8.63 -9.37
C ARG A 101 14.20 7.14 -9.07
N TYR A 102 14.23 6.78 -7.80
CA TYR A 102 14.09 5.40 -7.35
C TYR A 102 12.62 5.02 -7.23
N GLN A 103 12.30 3.75 -7.53
CA GLN A 103 10.97 3.18 -7.35
C GLN A 103 11.06 1.69 -7.01
N MET A 104 10.01 1.16 -6.40
CA MET A 104 9.86 -0.27 -6.14
C MET A 104 9.04 -0.94 -7.24
N ILE A 105 9.52 -2.05 -7.79
CA ILE A 105 8.70 -2.97 -8.57
C ILE A 105 8.19 -4.04 -7.61
N VAL A 106 6.91 -3.98 -7.26
CA VAL A 106 6.27 -4.85 -6.28
C VAL A 106 5.83 -6.15 -6.96
N SER A 107 6.26 -7.28 -6.42
CA SER A 107 5.89 -8.62 -6.87
C SER A 107 4.89 -9.31 -5.93
N GLU A 108 4.92 -8.98 -4.63
CA GLU A 108 4.00 -9.52 -3.63
C GLU A 108 3.61 -8.43 -2.63
N MET A 109 2.43 -8.59 -2.03
CA MET A 109 1.92 -7.66 -1.02
C MET A 109 1.08 -8.43 0.00
N SER A 110 1.23 -8.06 1.26
CA SER A 110 0.47 -8.60 2.39
C SER A 110 0.07 -7.47 3.33
N VAL A 111 -1.10 -7.57 3.96
CA VAL A 111 -1.53 -6.60 4.97
C VAL A 111 -0.58 -6.63 6.17
N ALA A 112 -0.04 -5.47 6.55
CA ALA A 112 0.70 -5.33 7.79
C ALA A 112 -0.32 -5.36 8.95
N GLY A 113 -0.18 -6.32 9.87
CA GLY A 113 -0.88 -6.24 11.15
C GLY A 113 -2.25 -6.90 11.25
N ILE A 114 -2.62 -7.90 10.42
CA ILE A 114 -3.80 -8.76 10.70
C ILE A 114 -3.78 -9.25 12.16
N GLY A 115 -2.62 -9.64 12.68
CA GLY A 115 -2.48 -10.04 14.09
C GLY A 115 -2.78 -8.94 15.10
N ALA A 116 -2.38 -7.70 14.84
CA ALA A 116 -2.66 -6.57 15.73
C ALA A 116 -4.13 -6.16 15.70
N LEU A 117 -4.74 -6.12 14.50
CA LEU A 117 -6.16 -5.83 14.33
C LEU A 117 -7.03 -6.94 14.96
N MET A 118 -6.67 -8.21 14.75
CA MET A 118 -7.33 -9.36 15.40
C MET A 118 -7.17 -9.33 16.91
N ALA A 119 -5.98 -9.01 17.43
CA ALA A 119 -5.76 -8.86 18.87
C ALA A 119 -6.59 -7.72 19.47
N GLN A 120 -6.73 -6.59 18.77
CA GLN A 120 -7.60 -5.49 19.18
C GLN A 120 -9.08 -5.86 19.14
N LEU A 121 -9.52 -6.59 18.10
CA LEU A 121 -10.88 -7.10 17.96
C LEU A 121 -11.20 -8.07 19.11
N GLU A 122 -10.33 -9.04 19.37
CA GLU A 122 -10.51 -10.03 20.42
C GLU A 122 -10.52 -9.38 21.81
N LYS A 123 -9.65 -8.38 22.05
CA LYS A 123 -9.65 -7.58 23.29
C LYS A 123 -10.95 -6.80 23.48
N ARG A 124 -11.46 -6.15 22.42
CA ARG A 124 -12.73 -5.42 22.46
C ARG A 124 -13.91 -6.35 22.66
N LYS A 125 -13.94 -7.48 21.97
CA LYS A 125 -14.98 -8.51 22.10
C LYS A 125 -15.06 -9.01 23.53
N LYS A 126 -13.94 -9.40 24.13
CA LYS A 126 -13.88 -9.84 25.54
C LYS A 126 -14.34 -8.75 26.51
N LYS A 127 -13.99 -7.49 26.28
CA LYS A 127 -14.46 -6.35 27.10
C LYS A 127 -15.98 -6.19 27.02
N LEU A 128 -16.54 -6.16 25.81
CA LEU A 128 -17.98 -5.97 25.59
C LEU A 128 -18.79 -7.20 26.06
N GLU A 129 -18.23 -8.41 25.97
CA GLU A 129 -18.79 -9.62 26.57
C GLU A 129 -18.81 -9.55 28.11
N ALA A 130 -17.72 -9.07 28.73
CA ALA A 130 -17.66 -8.88 30.18
C ALA A 130 -18.62 -7.79 30.68
N GLU A 131 -18.91 -6.78 29.86
CA GLU A 131 -19.94 -5.77 30.14
C GLU A 131 -21.38 -6.32 29.97
N GLY A 132 -21.53 -7.58 29.54
CA GLY A 132 -22.84 -8.24 29.38
C GLY A 132 -23.64 -7.80 28.15
N LEU A 133 -23.05 -6.98 27.27
CA LEU A 133 -23.75 -6.36 26.13
C LEU A 133 -24.27 -7.38 25.08
N PHE A 134 -23.76 -8.60 25.11
CA PHE A 134 -24.20 -9.69 24.25
C PHE A 134 -25.11 -10.71 24.94
N ASP A 135 -25.44 -10.51 26.22
CA ASP A 135 -26.29 -11.43 26.96
C ASP A 135 -27.68 -11.51 26.30
N LYS A 136 -28.17 -12.73 26.10
CA LYS A 136 -29.50 -12.96 25.53
C LYS A 136 -30.58 -12.43 26.46
N SER A 137 -30.34 -12.37 27.77
CA SER A 137 -31.28 -11.88 28.77
C SER A 137 -31.68 -10.41 28.59
N ILE A 138 -30.76 -9.59 28.04
CA ILE A 138 -31.00 -8.15 27.81
C ILE A 138 -31.42 -7.84 26.37
N LYS A 139 -31.45 -8.85 25.47
CA LYS A 139 -31.90 -8.64 24.09
C LYS A 139 -33.41 -8.42 24.07
N LYS A 140 -33.81 -7.33 23.41
CA LYS A 140 -35.22 -7.03 23.15
C LYS A 140 -35.67 -7.80 21.90
N GLU A 141 -36.92 -8.24 21.91
CA GLU A 141 -37.54 -8.81 20.71
C GLU A 141 -37.57 -7.77 19.60
N ILE A 142 -37.31 -8.23 18.37
CA ILE A 142 -37.38 -7.37 17.20
C ILE A 142 -38.88 -7.12 16.92
N PRO A 143 -39.33 -5.85 16.88
CA PRO A 143 -40.71 -5.55 16.59
C PRO A 143 -41.07 -6.02 15.17
N TYR A 144 -42.30 -6.54 15.00
CA TYR A 144 -42.79 -7.02 13.71
C TYR A 144 -42.74 -5.94 12.63
N LEU A 145 -43.06 -4.69 12.98
CA LEU A 145 -42.98 -3.54 12.09
C LEU A 145 -42.36 -2.35 12.84
N PRO A 146 -41.08 -1.99 12.58
CA PRO A 146 -40.44 -0.87 13.25
C PRO A 146 -40.96 0.47 12.69
N GLU A 147 -41.36 1.38 13.59
CA GLU A 147 -41.79 2.74 13.22
C GLU A 147 -40.59 3.67 12.94
N ILE A 148 -39.44 3.37 13.55
CA ILE A 148 -38.21 4.18 13.45
C ILE A 148 -37.04 3.25 13.17
N ILE A 149 -36.28 3.56 12.12
CA ILE A 149 -35.07 2.83 11.74
C ILE A 149 -33.86 3.74 12.00
N GLY A 150 -33.00 3.35 12.95
CA GLY A 150 -31.72 4.00 13.19
C GLY A 150 -30.63 3.42 12.30
N VAL A 151 -29.94 4.26 11.54
CA VAL A 151 -28.83 3.85 10.66
C VAL A 151 -27.51 4.29 11.28
N VAL A 152 -26.61 3.34 11.54
CA VAL A 152 -25.25 3.61 12.01
C VAL A 152 -24.27 3.23 10.92
N THR A 153 -23.65 4.24 10.32
CA THR A 153 -22.67 4.08 9.23
C THR A 153 -21.63 5.20 9.30
N SER A 154 -20.54 5.08 8.54
CA SER A 154 -19.57 6.17 8.42
C SER A 154 -20.16 7.35 7.62
N PRO A 155 -19.75 8.60 7.89
CA PRO A 155 -20.26 9.77 7.18
C PRO A 155 -20.03 9.72 5.65
N SER A 156 -19.01 9.00 5.21
CA SER A 156 -18.63 8.84 3.80
C SER A 156 -19.04 7.49 3.18
N GLY A 157 -19.74 6.62 3.94
CA GLY A 157 -20.06 5.28 3.47
C GLY A 157 -21.14 5.28 2.39
N ALA A 158 -20.92 4.56 1.29
CA ALA A 158 -21.88 4.44 0.18
C ALA A 158 -23.29 4.00 0.62
N VAL A 159 -23.40 3.24 1.72
CA VAL A 159 -24.66 2.76 2.30
C VAL A 159 -25.62 3.91 2.66
N ILE A 160 -25.13 5.08 3.08
CA ILE A 160 -26.03 6.19 3.40
C ILE A 160 -26.72 6.74 2.15
N GLN A 161 -26.01 6.76 1.02
CA GLN A 161 -26.56 7.21 -0.25
C GLN A 161 -27.62 6.23 -0.75
N ASP A 162 -27.39 4.92 -0.63
CA ASP A 162 -28.36 3.90 -1.03
C ASP A 162 -29.67 3.99 -0.23
N ILE A 163 -29.58 4.18 1.09
CA ILE A 163 -30.76 4.33 1.95
C ILE A 163 -31.53 5.60 1.60
N LEU A 164 -30.83 6.73 1.39
CA LEU A 164 -31.48 7.99 1.02
C LEU A 164 -32.19 7.90 -0.34
N HIS A 165 -31.58 7.25 -1.34
CA HIS A 165 -32.22 7.03 -2.64
C HIS A 165 -33.50 6.20 -2.49
N ARG A 166 -33.47 5.12 -1.70
CA ARG A 166 -34.64 4.25 -1.49
C ARG A 166 -35.79 4.88 -0.72
N LEU A 167 -35.52 5.91 0.09
CA LEU A 167 -36.56 6.70 0.77
C LEU A 167 -37.16 7.79 -0.13
N SER A 168 -36.53 8.07 -1.26
CA SER A 168 -36.94 9.12 -2.21
C SER A 168 -37.86 8.61 -3.32
N ASP A 169 -37.88 7.29 -3.54
CA ASP A 169 -38.73 6.58 -4.49
C ASP A 169 -40.12 6.27 -3.90
#